data_AF-A0A4V3HD93-F1
#
_entry.id   AF-A0A4V3HD93-F1
#
_cell.length_a   1.000
_cell.length_b   1.000
_cell.length_c   1.000
_cell.angle_alpha   90.00
_cell.angle_beta   90.00
_cell.angle_gamma   90.00
#
_symmetry.space_group_name_H-M   'P 1'
#
loop_
_entity.id
_entity.type
_entity.pdbx_description
1 polymer ?
#
loop_
_entity_poly.entity_id
_entity_poly.type
_entity_poly.pdbx_seq_one_letter_code
_entity_poly.pdbx_strand_id
1 'polypeptide(L)'
;MSRSLSIREHELLDFLLDVNRPLYGERVTLWKRQIATCRVREIDTPYFLAVCHDDEVEQSGCGAVTLGRELIALDQGVPVLIYVVLMKTPTHWIVDIFNVDRLDGEPLTAYPEAGNGLMIMEAGKRVGGADWRSVYGESDLPPPSKLE
;
A
#
# COMPACT_ATOMS: atom_id res chain seq x y z
N MET A 1 -6.84 -13.12 14.15
CA MET A 1 -6.25 -12.61 15.42
C MET A 1 -5.49 -11.33 15.09
N SER A 2 -5.59 -10.26 15.89
CA SER A 2 -4.86 -9.02 15.58
C SER A 2 -3.43 -9.05 16.14
N ARG A 3 -2.49 -8.46 15.41
CA ARG A 3 -1.07 -8.36 15.78
C ARG A 3 -0.50 -7.00 15.40
N SER A 4 0.69 -6.67 15.90
CA SER A 4 1.46 -5.56 15.35
C SER A 4 2.00 -5.92 13.96
N LEU A 5 2.30 -4.89 13.16
CA LEU A 5 3.14 -5.05 11.99
C LEU A 5 4.50 -5.63 12.42
N SER A 6 5.02 -6.56 11.64
CA SER A 6 6.42 -6.96 11.72
C SER A 6 7.31 -5.83 11.22
N ILE A 7 8.60 -5.91 11.53
CA ILE A 7 9.59 -4.89 11.12
C ILE A 7 9.56 -4.68 9.60
N ARG A 8 9.57 -5.78 8.82
CA ARG A 8 9.58 -5.72 7.35
C ARG A 8 8.30 -5.13 6.76
N GLU A 9 7.14 -5.47 7.32
CA GLU A 9 5.85 -4.89 6.89
C GLU A 9 5.80 -3.39 7.19
N HIS A 10 6.27 -2.99 8.37
CA HIS A 10 6.33 -1.58 8.75
C HIS A 10 7.28 -0.79 7.84
N GLU A 11 8.49 -1.30 7.57
CA GLU A 11 9.45 -0.66 6.68
C GLU A 11 8.91 -0.50 5.26
N LEU A 12 8.25 -1.54 4.72
CA LEU A 12 7.67 -1.51 3.38
C LEU A 12 6.51 -0.52 3.29
N LEU A 13 5.62 -0.51 4.29
CA LEU A 13 4.51 0.43 4.36
C LEU A 13 5.01 1.87 4.53
N ASP A 14 6.00 2.11 5.39
CA ASP A 14 6.60 3.43 5.61
C ASP A 14 7.25 3.99 4.33
N PHE A 15 7.93 3.14 3.56
CA PHE A 15 8.49 3.48 2.25
C PHE A 15 7.41 3.81 1.22
N LEU A 16 6.36 2.99 1.12
CA LEU A 16 5.22 3.25 0.23
C LEU A 16 4.55 4.59 0.55
N LEU A 17 4.40 4.91 1.84
CA LEU A 17 3.87 6.20 2.28
C LEU A 17 4.79 7.37 1.87
N ASP A 18 6.11 7.24 1.99
CA ASP A 18 7.04 8.29 1.55
C ASP A 18 7.05 8.50 0.04
N VAL A 19 6.97 7.43 -0.74
CA VAL A 19 6.83 7.50 -2.21
C VAL A 19 5.58 8.28 -2.61
N ASN A 20 4.53 8.23 -1.80
CA ASN A 20 3.27 8.95 -1.98
C ASN A 20 3.28 10.38 -1.39
N ARG A 21 4.32 10.80 -0.65
CA ARG A 21 4.42 12.14 -0.06
C ARG A 21 4.27 13.29 -1.06
N PRO A 22 4.84 13.24 -2.28
CA PRO A 22 4.64 14.30 -3.27
C PRO A 22 3.17 14.50 -3.69
N LEU A 23 2.31 13.49 -3.53
CA LEU A 23 0.90 13.54 -3.92
C LEU A 23 0.00 14.04 -2.77
N TYR A 24 0.36 13.74 -1.52
CA TYR A 24 -0.53 13.97 -0.36
C TYR A 24 0.02 14.88 0.72
N GLY A 25 1.28 15.31 0.62
CA GLY A 25 1.91 16.26 1.53
C GLY A 25 1.88 15.79 2.99
N GLU A 26 1.45 16.67 3.90
CA GLU A 26 1.45 16.43 5.34
C GLU A 26 0.50 15.30 5.80
N ARG A 27 -0.46 14.88 4.96
CA ARG A 27 -1.32 13.72 5.26
C ARG A 27 -0.48 12.45 5.47
N VAL A 28 0.63 12.31 4.75
CA VAL A 28 1.57 11.19 4.92
C VAL A 28 2.14 11.15 6.33
N THR A 29 2.43 12.30 6.94
CA THR A 29 2.93 12.36 8.32
C THR A 29 1.90 11.82 9.31
N LEU A 30 0.60 12.07 9.08
CA LEU A 30 -0.49 11.53 9.90
C LEU A 30 -0.62 10.02 9.74
N TRP A 31 -0.57 9.51 8.51
CA TRP A 31 -0.61 8.07 8.23
C TRP A 31 0.59 7.33 8.82
N LYS A 32 1.79 7.91 8.76
CA LYS A 32 2.99 7.34 9.41
C LYS A 32 2.84 7.22 10.93
N ARG A 33 2.25 8.24 11.57
CA ARG A 33 1.93 8.16 13.02
C ARG A 33 0.91 7.08 13.31
N GLN A 34 -0.10 6.91 12.46
CA GLN A 34 -1.11 5.87 12.60
C GLN A 34 -0.47 4.48 12.56
N ILE A 35 0.33 4.17 11.54
CA ILE A 35 0.91 2.83 11.34
C ILE A 35 1.94 2.46 12.42
N ALA A 36 2.60 3.45 13.02
CA ALA A 36 3.57 3.22 14.09
C ALA A 36 2.96 2.53 15.33
N THR A 37 1.65 2.67 15.53
CA THR A 37 0.94 2.11 16.69
C THR A 37 -0.23 1.21 16.31
N CYS A 38 -0.50 0.99 15.01
CA CYS A 38 -1.67 0.25 14.59
C CYS A 38 -1.54 -1.24 14.92
N ARG A 39 -2.70 -1.89 15.04
CA ARG A 39 -2.81 -3.34 14.94
C ARG A 39 -3.37 -3.70 13.58
N VAL A 40 -2.99 -4.86 13.08
CA VAL A 40 -3.47 -5.42 11.82
C VAL A 40 -4.01 -6.83 12.03
N ARG A 41 -4.90 -7.24 11.14
CA ARG A 41 -5.36 -8.62 10.99
C ARG A 41 -5.16 -9.03 9.53
N GLU A 42 -4.66 -10.24 9.32
CA GLU A 42 -4.69 -10.85 7.99
C GLU A 42 -6.15 -11.17 7.63
N ILE A 43 -6.53 -10.81 6.41
CA ILE A 43 -7.84 -11.07 5.82
C ILE A 43 -7.65 -11.82 4.51
N ASP A 44 -8.37 -12.94 4.37
CA ASP A 44 -8.35 -13.80 3.17
C ASP A 44 -7.01 -14.54 2.92
N THR A 45 -5.96 -13.82 2.53
CA THR A 45 -4.66 -14.39 2.13
C THR A 45 -3.49 -13.81 2.93
N PRO A 46 -2.32 -14.50 2.98
CA PRO A 46 -1.14 -13.97 3.64
C PRO A 46 -0.76 -12.58 3.12
N TYR A 47 -0.42 -11.67 4.03
CA TYR A 47 -0.03 -10.28 3.73
C TYR A 47 -1.10 -9.38 3.11
N PHE A 48 -2.35 -9.83 3.05
CA PHE A 48 -3.50 -8.95 2.90
C PHE A 48 -3.94 -8.50 4.30
N LEU A 49 -3.47 -7.32 4.70
CA LEU A 49 -3.62 -6.81 6.06
C LEU A 49 -4.69 -5.72 6.13
N ALA A 50 -5.69 -5.93 6.98
CA ALA A 50 -6.61 -4.88 7.40
C ALA A 50 -6.14 -4.28 8.72
N VAL A 51 -6.07 -2.95 8.79
CA VAL A 51 -5.85 -2.19 10.01
C VAL A 51 -7.07 -2.37 10.91
N CYS A 52 -6.84 -2.59 12.19
CA CYS A 52 -7.92 -2.65 13.17
C CYS A 52 -8.23 -1.23 13.64
N HIS A 53 -9.42 -0.74 13.30
CA HIS A 53 -9.96 0.49 13.85
C HIS A 53 -10.91 0.21 15.02
N ASP A 54 -11.29 1.26 15.75
CA ASP A 54 -12.38 1.15 16.71
C ASP A 54 -13.74 1.13 15.99
N ASP A 55 -14.78 0.64 16.68
CA ASP A 55 -16.11 0.44 16.09
C ASP A 55 -16.71 1.76 15.57
N GLU A 56 -16.39 2.90 16.20
CA GLU A 56 -16.87 4.21 15.78
C GLU A 56 -16.27 4.59 14.42
N VAL A 57 -14.96 4.42 14.24
CA VAL A 57 -14.27 4.70 12.98
C VAL A 57 -14.77 3.77 11.87
N GLU A 58 -14.87 2.47 12.13
CA GLU A 58 -15.39 1.48 11.16
C GLU A 58 -16.81 1.85 10.69
N GLN A 59 -17.71 2.19 11.62
CA GLN A 59 -19.08 2.58 11.28
C GLN A 59 -19.18 3.93 10.57
N SER A 60 -18.21 4.81 10.78
CA SER A 60 -18.14 6.12 10.13
C SER A 60 -17.56 6.06 8.71
N GLY A 61 -17.03 4.92 8.28
CA GLY A 61 -16.46 4.71 6.96
C GLY A 61 -17.45 5.06 5.85
N CYS A 62 -17.08 5.98 4.96
CA CYS A 62 -17.97 6.50 3.92
C CYS A 62 -17.37 6.47 2.51
N GLY A 63 -16.19 5.87 2.35
CA GLY A 63 -15.55 5.68 1.05
C GLY A 63 -14.19 5.03 1.20
N ALA A 64 -13.64 4.57 0.07
CA ALA A 64 -12.31 3.97 0.02
C ALA A 64 -11.58 4.35 -1.27
N VAL A 65 -10.26 4.44 -1.23
CA VAL A 65 -9.43 4.71 -2.41
C VAL A 65 -8.02 4.17 -2.22
N THR A 66 -7.44 3.59 -3.27
CA THR A 66 -6.02 3.20 -3.27
C THR A 66 -5.13 4.44 -3.34
N LEU A 67 -3.97 4.40 -2.66
CA LEU A 67 -2.95 5.44 -2.85
C LEU A 67 -2.55 5.55 -4.33
N GLY A 68 -2.27 6.78 -4.77
CA GLY A 68 -2.03 7.09 -6.17
C GLY A 68 -0.75 6.47 -6.72
N ARG A 69 0.20 6.11 -5.86
CA ARG A 69 1.36 5.30 -6.21
C ARG A 69 1.34 3.95 -5.54
N GLU A 70 1.73 2.97 -6.32
CA GLU A 70 1.88 1.57 -5.96
C GLU A 70 3.34 1.15 -6.19
N LEU A 71 3.75 0.05 -5.58
CA LEU A 71 5.07 -0.52 -5.76
C LEU A 71 4.97 -1.89 -6.42
N ILE A 72 5.91 -2.17 -7.32
CA ILE A 72 6.06 -3.48 -7.95
C ILE A 72 7.42 -4.05 -7.56
N ALA A 73 7.40 -5.23 -6.94
CA ALA A 73 8.58 -6.07 -6.73
C ALA A 73 8.58 -7.25 -7.72
N LEU A 74 9.67 -8.03 -7.69
CA LEU A 74 9.73 -9.33 -8.36
C LEU A 74 10.01 -10.42 -7.33
N ASP A 75 9.20 -11.46 -7.37
CA ASP A 75 9.43 -12.71 -6.64
C ASP A 75 9.56 -13.84 -7.65
N GLN A 76 10.77 -14.38 -7.80
CA GLN A 76 11.10 -15.41 -8.81
C GLN A 76 10.72 -15.02 -10.25
N GLY A 77 10.77 -13.72 -10.57
CA GLY A 77 10.39 -13.19 -11.88
C GLY A 77 8.88 -12.96 -12.06
N VAL A 78 8.07 -13.20 -11.02
CA VAL A 78 6.65 -12.87 -11.00
C VAL A 78 6.45 -11.50 -10.35
N PRO A 79 5.66 -10.59 -10.94
CA PRO A 79 5.34 -9.32 -10.32
C PRO A 79 4.60 -9.49 -8.99
N VAL A 80 5.01 -8.70 -8.01
CA VAL A 80 4.33 -8.55 -6.73
C VAL A 80 3.82 -7.12 -6.64
N LEU A 81 2.50 -6.96 -6.55
CA LEU A 81 1.83 -5.68 -6.39
C LEU A 81 1.71 -5.33 -4.91
N ILE A 82 2.17 -4.14 -4.54
CA ILE A 82 2.18 -3.64 -3.17
C ILE A 82 1.44 -2.31 -3.15
N TYR A 83 0.36 -2.25 -2.38
CA TYR A 83 -0.52 -1.08 -2.36
C TYR A 83 -1.19 -0.88 -1.00
N VAL A 84 -1.73 0.32 -0.82
CA VAL A 84 -2.49 0.72 0.37
C VAL A 84 -3.84 1.26 -0.06
N VAL A 85 -4.88 0.86 0.65
CA VAL A 85 -6.20 1.47 0.56
C VAL A 85 -6.40 2.37 1.77
N LEU A 86 -6.88 3.58 1.48
CA LEU A 86 -7.34 4.53 2.47
C LEU A 86 -8.86 4.41 2.64
N MET A 87 -9.33 4.47 3.88
CA MET A 87 -10.74 4.68 4.20
C MET A 87 -11.01 6.16 4.45
N LYS A 88 -12.11 6.68 3.90
CA LYS A 88 -12.64 8.01 4.20
C LYS A 88 -13.54 7.92 5.43
N THR A 89 -13.25 8.74 6.43
CA THR A 89 -14.15 9.05 7.54
C THR A 89 -14.75 10.45 7.33
N PRO A 90 -15.73 10.88 8.14
CA PRO A 90 -16.30 12.23 8.02
C PRO A 90 -15.27 13.36 8.17
N THR A 91 -14.12 13.08 8.79
CA THR A 91 -13.12 14.09 9.14
C THR A 91 -11.78 13.89 8.45
N HIS A 92 -11.39 12.66 8.10
CA HIS A 92 -10.05 12.35 7.62
C HIS A 92 -10.02 11.17 6.65
N TRP A 93 -8.90 11.01 5.96
CA TRP A 93 -8.53 9.76 5.29
C TRP A 93 -7.52 9.02 6.16
N ILE A 94 -7.72 7.72 6.39
CA ILE A 94 -6.86 6.88 7.22
C ILE A 94 -6.41 5.64 6.47
N VAL A 95 -5.26 5.07 6.82
CA VAL A 95 -4.80 3.80 6.25
C VAL A 95 -5.70 2.68 6.76
N ASP A 96 -6.30 1.92 5.84
CA ASP A 96 -7.25 0.86 6.17
C ASP A 96 -6.72 -0.52 5.75
N ILE A 97 -6.21 -0.62 4.52
CA ILE A 97 -5.63 -1.87 4.01
C ILE A 97 -4.20 -1.64 3.58
N PHE A 98 -3.34 -2.62 3.87
CA PHE A 98 -2.02 -2.79 3.26
C PHE A 98 -1.93 -4.19 2.68
N ASN A 99 -1.63 -4.31 1.38
CA ASN A 99 -1.58 -5.60 0.70
C ASN A 99 -0.26 -5.79 -0.06
N VAL A 100 0.25 -7.01 -0.04
CA VAL A 100 1.39 -7.50 -0.82
C VAL A 100 0.95 -8.75 -1.56
N ASP A 101 0.62 -8.59 -2.83
CA ASP A 101 -0.04 -9.61 -3.64
C ASP A 101 0.84 -10.07 -4.81
N ARG A 102 1.11 -11.37 -4.87
CA ARG A 102 1.86 -11.97 -5.98
C ARG A 102 0.88 -12.32 -7.08
N LEU A 103 1.06 -11.73 -8.26
CA LEU A 103 0.01 -11.69 -9.29
C LEU A 103 -0.33 -13.03 -9.96
N ASP A 104 0.42 -14.10 -9.67
CA ASP A 104 0.08 -15.47 -10.08
C ASP A 104 -0.80 -16.23 -9.05
N GLY A 105 -1.07 -15.62 -7.89
CA GLY A 105 -1.86 -16.20 -6.80
C GLY A 105 -1.09 -17.19 -5.91
N GLU A 106 0.21 -17.40 -6.19
CA GLU A 106 1.05 -18.27 -5.37
C GLU A 106 1.58 -17.54 -4.12
N PRO A 107 1.91 -18.26 -3.03
CA PRO A 107 2.53 -17.65 -1.87
C PRO A 107 3.88 -17.00 -2.20
N LEU A 108 4.18 -15.87 -1.53
CA LEU A 108 5.49 -15.23 -1.62
C LEU A 108 6.60 -16.19 -1.16
N THR A 109 7.61 -16.37 -1.99
CA THR A 109 8.87 -17.04 -1.59
C THR A 109 9.79 -16.12 -0.80
N ALA A 110 9.75 -14.82 -1.07
CA ALA A 110 10.44 -13.80 -0.29
C ALA A 110 9.57 -12.55 -0.12
N TYR A 111 9.51 -12.02 1.10
CA TYR A 111 8.82 -10.76 1.36
C TYR A 111 9.63 -9.59 0.76
N PRO A 112 9.00 -8.65 0.02
CA PRO A 112 9.72 -7.55 -0.62
C PRO A 112 10.48 -6.66 0.37
N GLU A 113 11.70 -6.29 0.01
CA GLU A 113 12.49 -5.32 0.77
C GLU A 113 12.15 -3.89 0.35
N ALA A 114 11.98 -3.00 1.33
CA ALA A 114 11.71 -1.60 1.08
C ALA A 114 12.91 -0.90 0.41
N GLY A 115 12.65 -0.03 -0.57
CA GLY A 115 13.66 0.83 -1.16
C GLY A 115 13.69 0.85 -2.69
N ASN A 116 14.84 1.26 -3.25
CA ASN A 116 15.01 1.55 -4.68
C ASN A 116 14.92 0.33 -5.61
N GLY A 117 14.95 -0.90 -5.07
CA GLY A 117 14.74 -2.13 -5.82
C GLY A 117 13.28 -2.34 -6.27
N LEU A 118 12.36 -1.57 -5.71
CA LEU A 118 10.95 -1.58 -6.09
C LEU A 118 10.72 -0.61 -7.24
N MET A 119 9.91 -1.00 -8.22
CA MET A 119 9.43 -0.10 -9.27
C MET A 119 8.25 0.71 -8.74
N ILE A 120 8.23 2.02 -8.99
CA ILE A 120 7.17 2.92 -8.54
C ILE A 120 6.24 3.21 -9.70
N MET A 121 4.96 2.90 -9.53
CA MET A 121 3.92 3.10 -10.53
C MET A 121 2.96 4.20 -10.09
N GLU A 122 2.51 5.03 -11.03
CA GLU A 122 1.44 6.02 -10.86
C GLU A 122 0.56 5.96 -12.11
N ALA A 123 -0.75 5.75 -11.95
CA ALA A 123 -1.70 5.68 -13.08
C ALA A 123 -1.25 4.72 -14.21
N GLY A 124 -0.72 3.55 -13.85
CA GLY A 124 -0.24 2.56 -14.82
C GLY A 124 1.09 2.90 -15.49
N LYS A 125 1.77 3.99 -15.11
CA LYS A 125 3.07 4.41 -15.65
C LYS A 125 4.17 4.33 -14.61
N ARG A 126 5.38 3.96 -15.04
CA ARG A 126 6.55 4.01 -14.17
C ARG A 126 6.97 5.45 -13.95
N VAL A 127 7.04 5.86 -12.68
CA VAL A 127 7.49 7.20 -12.28
C VAL A 127 8.81 7.20 -11.50
N GLY A 128 9.33 6.02 -11.15
CA GLY A 128 10.61 5.91 -10.44
C GLY A 128 10.99 4.49 -10.04
N GLY A 129 12.05 4.38 -9.24
CA GLY A 129 12.53 3.09 -8.72
C GLY A 129 13.16 2.18 -9.79
N ALA A 130 13.12 0.88 -9.56
CA ALA A 130 13.57 -0.13 -10.52
C ALA A 130 12.78 -0.07 -11.84
N ASP A 131 13.30 -0.68 -12.89
CA ASP A 131 12.63 -0.78 -14.20
C ASP A 131 12.28 -2.23 -14.49
N TRP A 132 11.02 -2.59 -14.21
CA TRP A 132 10.47 -3.93 -14.44
C TRP A 132 9.50 -3.98 -15.62
N ARG A 133 9.58 -3.02 -16.55
CA ARG A 133 8.65 -2.92 -17.69
C ARG A 133 8.67 -4.12 -18.64
N SER A 134 9.72 -4.94 -18.60
CA SER A 134 9.78 -6.22 -19.33
C SER A 134 8.90 -7.32 -18.71
N VAL A 135 8.51 -7.18 -17.44
CA VAL A 135 7.72 -8.16 -16.68
C VAL A 135 6.33 -7.60 -16.33
N TYR A 136 6.27 -6.32 -15.93
CA TYR A 136 5.04 -5.62 -15.59
C TYR A 136 4.86 -4.41 -16.51
N GLY A 137 3.99 -4.56 -17.50
CA GLY A 137 3.77 -3.56 -18.55
C GLY A 137 3.11 -2.29 -18.04
N GLU A 138 3.34 -1.19 -18.76
CA GLU A 138 2.63 0.06 -18.51
C GLU A 138 1.23 0.04 -19.13
N SER A 139 0.30 0.76 -18.51
CA SER A 139 -1.05 1.00 -19.00
C SER A 139 -1.39 2.49 -18.93
N ASP A 140 -2.25 2.96 -19.84
CA ASP A 140 -2.74 4.34 -19.82
C ASP A 140 -3.98 4.42 -18.93
N LEU A 141 -3.78 4.40 -17.61
CA LEU A 141 -4.87 4.60 -16.66
C LEU A 141 -5.10 6.11 -16.43
N PRO A 142 -6.34 6.52 -16.11
CA PRO A 142 -6.59 7.88 -15.69
C PRO A 142 -5.76 8.22 -14.44
N PRO A 143 -5.36 9.48 -14.25
CA PRO A 143 -4.62 9.90 -13.07
C PRO A 143 -5.43 9.59 -11.81
N PRO A 144 -4.78 9.25 -10.68
CA PRO A 144 -5.48 8.98 -9.43
C PRO A 144 -6.32 10.19 -9.02
N SER A 145 -7.53 9.92 -8.55
CA SER A 145 -8.43 10.93 -7.99
C SER A 145 -7.71 11.65 -6.85
N LYS A 146 -7.74 12.99 -6.86
CA LYS A 146 -7.23 13.78 -5.75
C LYS A 146 -8.12 13.54 -4.53
N LEU A 147 -7.49 13.40 -3.36
CA LEU A 147 -8.22 13.38 -2.10
C LEU A 147 -8.72 14.80 -1.82
N GLU A 148 -10.01 15.03 -2.09
CA GLU A 148 -10.76 16.20 -1.64
C GLU A 148 -10.73 16.30 -0.11
#